data_AF-A0A803M2R1-F1
#
_entry.id   AF-A0A803M2R1-F1
#
_cell.length_a   1.000
_cell.length_b   1.000
_cell.length_c   1.000
_cell.angle_alpha   90.00
_cell.angle_beta   90.00
_cell.angle_gamma   90.00
#
_symmetry.space_group_name_H-M   'P 1'
#
loop_
_entity.id
_entity.type
_entity.pdbx_description
1 polymer ?
#
loop_
_entity_poly.entity_id
_entity_poly.type
_entity_poly.pdbx_seq_one_letter_code
_entity_poly.pdbx_strand_id
1 'polypeptide(L)'
;MYHFISVTTLRPEVERDNEDMERVHVMERENDRNHKSNKGGKIRDVLFEILENEDDVVIKHGAQSRESRRAATQGMHTSRFCLHPAGDTPSACRLFDAIVSLCIPVIISDHIELPFEDVIDYKKIAIFVDTNSSVKHGFLVKLLRTVTEPKILEYQQEMKKVKHYFEYEDPDGTINEIWRQVSLKVPLVKLMINRDKRLVRTELSQPDCSCICSNQTGTLTTL
;
A
#
# COMPACT_ATOMS: atom_id res chain seq x y z
N MET A 1 6.54 10.62 -17.54
CA MET A 1 6.19 11.89 -16.89
C MET A 1 5.41 11.50 -15.66
N TYR A 2 5.93 11.80 -14.47
CA TYR A 2 5.51 11.21 -13.21
C TYR A 2 4.74 12.24 -12.40
N HIS A 3 3.64 11.83 -11.76
CA HIS A 3 2.73 12.70 -11.01
C HIS A 3 2.58 12.16 -9.59
N PHE A 4 2.66 13.01 -8.57
CA PHE A 4 2.36 12.68 -7.18
C PHE A 4 1.45 13.75 -6.58
N ILE A 5 0.62 13.36 -5.62
CA ILE A 5 -0.36 14.21 -4.95
C ILE A 5 -0.18 14.11 -3.43
N SER A 6 0.22 15.21 -2.79
CA SER A 6 0.20 15.36 -1.33
C SER A 6 -0.99 16.21 -0.93
N VAL A 7 -1.63 15.91 0.20
CA VAL A 7 -2.71 16.75 0.73
C VAL A 7 -2.24 17.33 2.06
N THR A 8 -2.11 18.65 2.13
CA THR A 8 -1.67 19.39 3.31
C THR A 8 -2.86 20.14 3.89
N THR A 9 -3.64 19.58 4.81
CA THR A 9 -4.68 20.38 5.47
C THR A 9 -4.03 21.42 6.39
N LEU A 10 -4.35 22.71 6.23
CA LEU A 10 -3.80 23.84 7.00
C LEU A 10 -3.86 23.61 8.52
N ARG A 11 -2.78 24.00 9.22
CA ARG A 11 -2.80 24.29 10.66
C ARG A 11 -3.81 25.41 10.94
N PRO A 12 -4.63 25.35 12.00
CA PRO A 12 -5.08 26.57 12.65
C PRO A 12 -3.84 27.25 13.26
N GLU A 13 -3.59 28.51 12.90
CA GLU A 13 -2.56 29.34 13.52
C GLU A 13 -2.75 29.38 15.03
N VAL A 14 -1.79 28.81 15.76
CA VAL A 14 -1.53 29.20 17.15
C VAL A 14 -0.09 29.67 17.17
N GLU A 15 0.04 30.99 17.24
CA GLU A 15 1.21 31.85 17.38
C GLU A 15 2.58 31.16 17.44
N ARG A 16 3.37 31.36 16.38
CA ARG A 16 4.77 31.76 16.52
C ARG A 16 5.09 32.71 15.37
N ASP A 17 5.41 33.95 15.72
CA ASP A 17 5.92 34.98 14.83
C ASP A 17 7.06 34.42 13.97
N ASN A 18 6.84 34.37 12.65
CA ASN A 18 7.80 34.70 11.60
C ASN A 18 7.11 34.53 10.25
N GLU A 19 7.10 35.61 9.48
CA GLU A 19 6.67 35.68 8.08
C GLU A 19 7.61 34.84 7.21
N ASP A 20 7.39 33.53 7.13
CA ASP A 20 7.95 32.68 6.07
C ASP A 20 6.84 31.76 5.57
N MET A 21 6.33 32.14 4.39
CA MET A 21 5.20 31.54 3.71
C MET A 21 5.38 30.02 3.52
N GLU A 22 4.68 29.24 4.34
CA GLU A 22 4.77 27.79 4.50
C GLU A 22 4.34 27.06 3.20
N ARG A 23 5.26 26.92 2.23
CA ARG A 23 5.06 26.16 0.99
C ARG A 23 6.00 24.97 0.99
N VAL A 24 5.48 23.75 0.91
CA VAL A 24 6.32 22.55 0.99
C VAL A 24 6.06 21.56 -0.14
N HIS A 25 7.11 20.81 -0.52
CA HIS A 25 7.34 20.20 -1.84
C HIS A 25 7.35 18.66 -1.78
N VAL A 26 6.88 17.88 -2.77
CA VAL A 26 7.20 16.42 -2.80
C VAL A 26 7.54 15.84 -4.20
N MET A 27 8.51 14.91 -4.32
CA MET A 27 8.92 14.19 -5.56
C MET A 27 9.12 12.67 -5.32
N GLU A 28 9.37 11.88 -6.36
CA GLU A 28 9.86 10.48 -6.23
C GLU A 28 10.57 9.93 -7.48
N ARG A 29 11.25 8.78 -7.28
CA ARG A 29 12.05 7.99 -8.23
C ARG A 29 11.22 7.00 -9.07
N GLU A 30 11.55 6.89 -10.35
CA GLU A 30 11.25 5.72 -11.19
C GLU A 30 12.31 4.63 -10.96
N ASN A 31 11.90 3.35 -10.90
CA ASN A 31 12.77 2.22 -11.20
C ASN A 31 12.28 1.58 -12.50
N ASP A 32 13.16 1.56 -13.51
CA ASP A 32 12.90 0.96 -14.81
C ASP A 32 12.70 -0.56 -14.68
N ARG A 33 11.56 -1.07 -15.18
CA ARG A 33 11.51 -2.07 -16.27
C ARG A 33 10.07 -2.54 -16.52
N ASN A 34 9.56 -2.17 -17.70
CA ASN A 34 8.64 -2.98 -18.52
C ASN A 34 7.38 -3.55 -17.82
N HIS A 35 6.38 -2.72 -17.57
CA HIS A 35 4.99 -3.18 -17.57
C HIS A 35 4.04 -2.14 -18.15
N LYS A 36 4.06 -2.01 -19.49
CA LYS A 36 3.02 -1.32 -20.28
C LYS A 36 1.73 -2.14 -20.27
N SER A 37 1.02 -2.11 -19.15
CA SER A 37 -0.42 -2.38 -19.00
C SER A 37 -0.70 -2.50 -17.52
N ASN A 38 -1.04 -1.42 -16.84
CA ASN A 38 -1.68 -1.56 -15.54
C ASN A 38 -2.65 -0.42 -15.32
N LYS A 39 -3.88 -0.77 -14.94
CA LYS A 39 -4.98 0.16 -14.62
C LYS A 39 -4.55 1.23 -13.59
N GLY A 40 -3.52 0.95 -12.79
CA GLY A 40 -2.92 1.87 -11.82
C GLY A 40 -2.21 3.11 -12.41
N GLY A 41 -1.73 3.08 -13.65
CA GLY A 41 -1.26 4.31 -14.30
C GLY A 41 -2.40 5.31 -14.52
N LYS A 42 -3.58 4.80 -14.89
CA LYS A 42 -4.76 5.61 -15.23
C LYS A 42 -5.38 6.30 -14.02
N ILE A 43 -5.42 5.64 -12.86
CA ILE A 43 -6.00 6.23 -11.65
C ILE A 43 -5.17 7.44 -11.18
N ARG A 44 -3.85 7.39 -11.34
CA ARG A 44 -2.95 8.48 -10.94
C ARG A 44 -3.20 9.76 -11.75
N ASP A 45 -3.40 9.60 -13.05
CA ASP A 45 -3.70 10.73 -13.94
C ASP A 45 -5.07 11.34 -13.62
N VAL A 46 -6.07 10.50 -13.35
CA VAL A 46 -7.43 10.94 -12.94
C VAL A 46 -7.39 11.65 -11.59
N LEU A 47 -6.70 11.09 -10.59
CA LEU A 47 -6.56 11.74 -9.28
C LEU A 47 -5.85 13.08 -9.40
N PHE A 48 -4.85 13.17 -10.29
CA PHE A 48 -4.13 14.42 -10.53
C PHE A 48 -5.08 15.50 -11.05
N GLU A 49 -5.87 15.19 -12.08
CA GLU A 49 -6.83 16.12 -12.67
C GLU A 49 -7.88 16.62 -11.65
N ILE A 50 -8.37 15.71 -10.79
CA ILE A 50 -9.36 16.04 -9.76
C ILE A 50 -8.76 16.96 -8.68
N LEU A 51 -7.49 16.76 -8.34
CA LEU A 51 -6.86 17.36 -7.17
C LEU A 51 -6.01 18.60 -7.49
N GLU A 52 -5.71 18.86 -8.77
CA GLU A 52 -4.87 20.00 -9.20
C GLU A 52 -5.44 21.36 -8.80
N ASN A 53 -6.77 21.47 -8.72
CA ASN A 53 -7.47 22.72 -8.42
C ASN A 53 -8.05 22.77 -7.00
N GLU A 54 -7.69 21.82 -6.13
CA GLU A 54 -8.18 21.78 -4.76
C GLU A 54 -7.28 22.58 -3.82
N ASP A 55 -7.88 23.41 -2.97
CA ASP A 55 -7.16 24.18 -1.97
C ASP A 55 -6.42 23.26 -0.99
N ASP A 56 -5.22 23.67 -0.60
CA ASP A 56 -4.33 22.93 0.31
C ASP A 56 -3.87 21.55 -0.21
N VAL A 57 -4.08 21.27 -1.49
CA VAL A 57 -3.53 20.09 -2.15
C VAL A 57 -2.28 20.50 -2.93
N VAL A 58 -1.17 19.83 -2.63
CA VAL A 58 0.12 20.10 -3.27
C VAL A 58 0.50 18.93 -4.14
N ILE A 59 0.42 19.17 -5.44
CA ILE A 59 0.80 18.24 -6.47
C ILE A 59 2.13 18.69 -7.08
N LYS A 60 3.09 17.78 -7.20
CA LYS A 60 4.39 18.10 -7.80
C LYS A 60 4.89 16.97 -8.70
N HIS A 61 5.50 17.38 -9.80
CA HIS A 61 6.07 16.50 -10.81
C HIS A 61 7.50 16.15 -10.43
N GLY A 62 7.78 14.85 -10.35
CA GLY A 62 9.10 14.32 -10.04
C GLY A 62 10.07 14.41 -11.21
N ALA A 63 11.26 15.00 -11.01
CA ALA A 63 12.42 14.85 -11.89
C ALA A 63 13.50 13.99 -11.23
N GLN A 64 14.33 13.27 -11.99
CA GLN A 64 15.41 12.42 -11.41
C GLN A 64 16.63 13.24 -10.98
N SER A 65 16.48 14.18 -10.04
CA SER A 65 17.58 14.98 -9.49
C SER A 65 17.77 14.79 -7.98
N ARG A 66 18.89 15.26 -7.42
CA ARG A 66 19.14 15.21 -5.96
C ARG A 66 18.27 16.21 -5.24
N GLU A 67 18.09 17.38 -5.85
CA GLU A 67 17.29 18.51 -5.39
C GLU A 67 15.83 18.08 -5.30
N SER A 68 15.38 17.34 -6.32
CA SER A 68 14.09 16.68 -6.36
C SER A 68 13.82 15.79 -5.15
N ARG A 69 14.75 14.89 -4.85
CA ARG A 69 14.61 13.97 -3.72
C ARG A 69 14.64 14.69 -2.37
N ARG A 70 15.44 15.74 -2.22
CA ARG A 70 15.44 16.54 -0.99
C ARG A 70 14.13 17.28 -0.81
N ALA A 71 13.63 17.88 -1.89
CA ALA A 71 12.33 18.49 -1.89
C ALA A 71 11.27 17.46 -1.51
N ALA A 72 11.30 16.25 -2.09
CA ALA A 72 10.47 15.10 -1.72
C ALA A 72 10.36 14.86 -0.23
N THR A 73 11.50 14.57 0.38
CA THR A 73 11.59 14.24 1.80
C THR A 73 11.05 15.39 2.63
N GLN A 74 11.41 16.63 2.29
CA GLN A 74 10.97 17.80 3.06
C GLN A 74 9.44 17.97 3.07
N GLY A 75 8.74 17.83 1.94
CA GLY A 75 7.28 17.95 1.99
C GLY A 75 6.57 16.74 2.54
N MET A 76 7.17 15.55 2.52
CA MET A 76 6.60 14.44 3.28
C MET A 76 6.65 14.75 4.78
N HIS A 77 7.72 15.36 5.28
CA HIS A 77 7.82 15.75 6.69
C HIS A 77 6.83 16.83 7.13
N THR A 78 6.37 17.69 6.22
CA THR A 78 5.43 18.76 6.55
C THR A 78 4.00 18.47 6.12
N SER A 79 3.79 17.41 5.33
CA SER A 79 2.45 16.98 4.92
C SER A 79 1.86 16.10 6.01
N ARG A 80 0.54 16.18 6.18
CA ARG A 80 -0.18 15.27 7.09
C ARG A 80 -0.50 13.96 6.42
N PHE A 81 -0.86 14.02 5.13
CA PHE A 81 -1.33 12.88 4.35
C PHE A 81 -0.52 12.72 3.08
N CYS A 82 -0.13 11.49 2.78
CA CYS A 82 0.62 11.11 1.58
C CYS A 82 -0.21 10.09 0.80
N LEU A 83 -0.67 10.44 -0.41
CA LEU A 83 -1.49 9.55 -1.22
C LEU A 83 -0.65 8.43 -1.84
N HIS A 84 -1.19 7.22 -1.83
CA HIS A 84 -0.54 6.02 -2.34
C HIS A 84 -1.51 5.23 -3.22
N PRO A 85 -1.75 5.68 -4.48
CA PRO A 85 -2.64 5.00 -5.41
C PRO A 85 -2.09 3.68 -5.96
N ALA A 86 -3.02 2.79 -6.31
CA ALA A 86 -2.73 1.52 -6.95
C ALA A 86 -1.88 1.75 -8.21
N GLY A 87 -0.83 0.95 -8.40
CA GLY A 87 0.16 1.15 -9.46
C GLY A 87 1.49 1.72 -8.96
N ASP A 88 1.51 2.31 -7.77
CA ASP A 88 2.72 2.38 -6.97
C ASP A 88 3.09 0.95 -6.55
N THR A 89 4.31 0.50 -6.85
CA THR A 89 4.77 -0.81 -6.37
C THR A 89 4.77 -0.78 -4.84
N PRO A 90 4.36 -1.85 -4.12
CA PRO A 90 4.45 -1.88 -2.65
C PRO A 90 5.88 -1.68 -2.10
N SER A 91 6.88 -1.88 -2.98
CA SER A 91 8.30 -1.60 -2.79
C SER A 91 8.74 -0.20 -3.28
N ALA A 92 7.81 0.65 -3.74
CA ALA A 92 8.09 2.03 -4.08
C ALA A 92 8.46 2.79 -2.81
N CYS A 93 9.41 3.70 -2.95
CA CYS A 93 10.04 4.45 -1.86
C CYS A 93 9.01 5.18 -0.97
N ARG A 94 7.81 5.51 -1.49
CA ARG A 94 6.77 6.31 -0.81
C ARG A 94 6.26 5.77 0.49
N LEU A 95 5.89 4.48 0.55
CA LEU A 95 5.21 3.99 1.74
C LEU A 95 6.19 4.01 2.92
N PHE A 96 7.42 3.59 2.66
CA PHE A 96 8.52 3.58 3.62
C PHE A 96 8.90 5.01 4.00
N ASP A 97 9.13 5.88 3.00
CA ASP A 97 9.49 7.28 3.23
C ASP A 97 8.38 8.04 3.98
N ALA A 98 7.10 7.79 3.68
CA ALA A 98 5.97 8.41 4.36
C ALA A 98 5.92 7.98 5.84
N ILE A 99 6.04 6.67 6.11
CA ILE A 99 6.05 6.15 7.48
C ILE A 99 7.25 6.68 8.27
N VAL A 100 8.45 6.67 7.68
CA VAL A 100 9.68 7.19 8.30
C VAL A 100 9.58 8.70 8.55
N SER A 101 8.85 9.43 7.69
CA SER A 101 8.58 10.86 7.79
C SER A 101 7.37 11.21 8.68
N LEU A 102 6.63 10.21 9.17
CA LEU A 102 5.37 10.36 9.93
C LEU A 102 4.25 11.07 9.14
N CYS A 103 4.30 10.99 7.81
CA CYS A 103 3.22 11.38 6.92
C CYS A 103 2.23 10.22 6.83
N ILE A 104 0.95 10.43 7.17
CA ILE A 104 -0.06 9.38 7.21
C ILE A 104 -0.32 8.88 5.79
N PRO A 105 -0.03 7.60 5.48
CA PRO A 105 -0.31 7.06 4.17
C PRO A 105 -1.81 6.97 3.92
N VAL A 106 -2.26 7.46 2.77
CA VAL A 106 -3.62 7.31 2.28
C VAL A 106 -3.58 6.35 1.10
N ILE A 107 -3.83 5.08 1.41
CA ILE A 107 -3.69 3.95 0.50
C ILE A 107 -4.96 3.84 -0.33
N ILE A 108 -4.84 4.05 -1.63
CA ILE A 108 -5.94 3.98 -2.58
C ILE A 108 -5.76 2.71 -3.42
N SER A 109 -6.34 1.61 -2.97
CA SER A 109 -6.26 0.32 -3.67
C SER A 109 -7.30 -0.65 -3.11
N ASP A 110 -7.84 -1.50 -3.98
CA ASP A 110 -8.79 -2.55 -3.59
C ASP A 110 -8.07 -3.85 -3.16
N HIS A 111 -6.82 -4.05 -3.60
CA HIS A 111 -6.12 -5.34 -3.52
C HIS A 111 -4.61 -5.18 -3.25
N ILE A 112 -4.21 -4.24 -2.40
CA ILE A 112 -2.78 -4.06 -2.05
C ILE A 112 -2.33 -5.06 -0.99
N GLU A 113 -1.17 -5.65 -1.20
CA GLU A 113 -0.45 -6.41 -0.18
C GLU A 113 0.56 -5.48 0.51
N LEU A 114 0.58 -5.50 1.84
CA LEU A 114 1.41 -4.60 2.64
C LEU A 114 2.57 -5.36 3.31
N PRO A 115 3.75 -4.73 3.45
CA PRO A 115 4.87 -5.39 4.10
C PRO A 115 4.58 -5.61 5.59
N PHE A 116 4.87 -6.81 6.07
CA PHE A 116 4.71 -7.20 7.48
C PHE A 116 3.29 -7.01 8.02
N GLU A 117 2.26 -7.16 7.19
CA GLU A 117 0.85 -6.99 7.57
C GLU A 117 0.39 -7.95 8.70
N ASP A 118 1.09 -9.07 8.91
CA ASP A 118 0.86 -9.97 10.04
C ASP A 118 1.39 -9.46 11.38
N VAL A 119 2.27 -8.45 11.36
CA VAL A 119 2.87 -7.81 12.53
C VAL A 119 2.34 -6.38 12.72
N ILE A 120 2.15 -5.66 11.62
CA ILE A 120 1.79 -4.24 11.59
C ILE A 120 0.30 -4.12 11.28
N ASP A 121 -0.46 -3.60 12.24
CA ASP A 121 -1.86 -3.25 12.02
C ASP A 121 -1.96 -1.92 11.26
N TYR A 122 -2.02 -2.02 9.92
CA TYR A 122 -2.06 -0.85 9.06
C TYR A 122 -3.26 0.07 9.28
N LYS A 123 -4.37 -0.43 9.87
CA LYS A 123 -5.54 0.40 10.19
C LYS A 123 -5.22 1.48 11.24
N LYS A 124 -4.15 1.28 12.01
CA LYS A 124 -3.66 2.21 13.03
C LYS A 124 -2.66 3.22 12.51
N ILE A 125 -2.13 3.05 11.30
CA ILE A 125 -1.08 3.91 10.74
C ILE A 125 -1.44 4.52 9.38
N ALA A 126 -2.46 4.01 8.70
CA ALA A 126 -2.86 4.44 7.37
C ALA A 126 -4.39 4.57 7.22
N ILE A 127 -4.79 5.33 6.22
CA ILE A 127 -6.19 5.49 5.78
C ILE A 127 -6.35 4.71 4.48
N PHE A 128 -7.39 3.89 4.40
CA PHE A 128 -7.70 3.10 3.21
C PHE A 128 -8.90 3.67 2.48
N VAL A 129 -8.76 3.79 1.15
CA VAL A 129 -9.81 4.29 0.26
C VAL A 129 -9.92 3.36 -0.94
N ASP A 130 -11.14 2.98 -1.31
CA ASP A 130 -11.36 2.20 -2.51
C ASP A 130 -11.15 3.05 -3.78
N THR A 131 -10.72 2.40 -4.86
CA THR A 131 -10.39 3.05 -6.14
C THR A 131 -11.57 3.83 -6.71
N ASN A 132 -12.80 3.33 -6.55
CA ASN A 132 -13.98 3.93 -7.18
C ASN A 132 -14.45 5.19 -6.44
N SER A 133 -14.28 5.24 -5.12
CA SER A 133 -14.61 6.41 -4.33
C SER A 133 -13.53 7.48 -4.42
N SER A 134 -12.25 7.11 -4.52
CA SER A 134 -11.14 8.07 -4.59
C SER A 134 -11.21 8.99 -5.82
N VAL A 135 -11.76 8.51 -6.94
CA VAL A 135 -11.90 9.28 -8.19
C VAL A 135 -13.17 10.14 -8.23
N LYS A 136 -13.98 10.16 -7.17
CA LYS A 136 -15.13 11.07 -7.09
C LYS A 136 -14.64 12.46 -6.69
N HIS A 137 -14.98 13.47 -7.48
CA HIS A 137 -14.63 14.87 -7.19
C HIS A 137 -14.99 15.26 -5.75
N GLY A 138 -14.03 15.88 -5.06
CA GLY A 138 -14.16 16.36 -3.68
C GLY A 138 -14.27 15.28 -2.59
N PHE A 139 -14.46 14.00 -2.93
CA PHE A 139 -14.63 12.93 -1.92
C PHE A 139 -13.37 12.79 -1.04
N LEU A 140 -12.22 12.65 -1.69
CA LEU A 140 -10.95 12.40 -1.02
C LEU A 140 -10.54 13.58 -0.12
N VAL A 141 -10.62 14.80 -0.64
CA VAL A 141 -10.32 16.02 0.13
C VAL A 141 -11.27 16.17 1.31
N LYS A 142 -12.57 15.94 1.11
CA LYS A 142 -13.57 15.98 2.19
C LYS A 142 -13.29 14.94 3.27
N LEU A 143 -12.93 13.71 2.88
CA LEU A 143 -12.55 12.65 3.79
C LEU A 143 -11.35 13.07 4.65
N LEU A 144 -10.27 13.53 4.02
CA LEU A 144 -9.03 13.91 4.72
C LEU A 144 -9.23 15.14 5.62
N ARG A 145 -10.01 16.13 5.20
CA ARG A 145 -10.37 17.30 6.02
C ARG A 145 -11.24 16.93 7.23
N THR A 146 -11.93 15.79 7.21
CA THR A 146 -12.73 15.32 8.35
C THR A 146 -11.86 14.70 9.45
N VAL A 147 -10.61 14.34 9.14
CA VAL A 147 -9.70 13.73 10.11
C VAL A 147 -9.20 14.80 11.10
N THR A 148 -9.56 14.63 12.36
CA THR A 148 -9.22 15.59 13.43
C THR A 148 -7.75 15.50 13.85
N GLU A 149 -7.18 16.59 14.39
CA GLU A 149 -5.80 16.62 14.93
C GLU A 149 -5.48 15.50 15.94
N PRO A 150 -6.34 15.20 16.94
CA PRO A 150 -6.05 14.12 17.88
C PRO A 150 -5.89 12.77 17.18
N LYS A 151 -6.68 12.54 16.12
CA LYS A 151 -6.60 11.32 15.32
C LYS A 151 -5.32 11.28 14.47
N ILE A 152 -4.91 12.41 13.91
CA ILE A 152 -3.62 12.54 13.20
C ILE A 152 -2.45 12.21 14.14
N LEU A 153 -2.47 12.75 15.36
CA LEU A 153 -1.45 12.47 16.38
C LEU A 153 -1.44 11.00 16.79
N GLU A 154 -2.60 10.36 16.92
CA GLU A 154 -2.72 8.91 17.18
C GLU A 154 -2.04 8.11 16.07
N TYR A 155 -2.34 8.39 14.80
CA TYR A 155 -1.67 7.75 13.65
C TYR A 155 -0.15 7.92 13.71
N GLN A 156 0.32 9.14 13.99
CA GLN A 156 1.76 9.43 14.08
C GLN A 156 2.45 8.72 15.26
N GLN A 157 1.76 8.56 16.40
CA GLN A 157 2.27 7.81 17.54
C GLN A 157 2.39 6.32 17.22
N GLU A 158 1.39 5.73 16.55
CA GLU A 158 1.45 4.34 16.11
C GLU A 158 2.54 4.14 15.04
N MET A 159 2.70 5.07 14.09
CA MET A 159 3.79 5.04 13.11
C MET A 159 5.16 5.05 13.77
N LYS A 160 5.37 5.86 14.83
CA LYS A 160 6.65 5.87 15.57
C LYS A 160 7.00 4.50 16.17
N LYS A 161 6.01 3.72 16.59
CA LYS A 161 6.24 2.38 17.17
C LYS A 161 6.72 1.39 16.12
N VAL A 162 6.20 1.48 14.91
CA VAL A 162 6.49 0.51 13.83
C VAL A 162 7.54 1.00 12.84
N LYS A 163 7.96 2.27 12.92
CA LYS A 163 8.91 2.91 12.01
C LYS A 163 10.21 2.11 11.81
N HIS A 164 10.72 1.47 12.86
CA HIS A 164 11.94 0.64 12.79
C HIS A 164 11.84 -0.50 11.76
N TYR A 165 10.65 -1.06 11.52
CA TYR A 165 10.42 -2.06 10.46
C TYR A 165 10.61 -1.54 9.04
N PHE A 166 10.72 -0.22 8.85
CA PHE A 166 10.91 0.44 7.56
C PHE A 166 12.29 1.11 7.44
N GLU A 167 13.13 1.02 8.48
CA GLU A 167 14.50 1.50 8.45
C GLU A 167 15.46 0.32 8.19
N TYR A 168 16.37 0.48 7.24
CA TYR A 168 17.33 -0.57 6.87
C TYR A 168 18.53 -0.65 7.80
N GLU A 169 18.87 0.46 8.46
CA GLU A 169 20.03 0.56 9.35
C GLU A 169 19.73 0.06 10.77
N ASP A 170 18.45 -0.13 11.11
CA ASP A 170 18.05 -0.63 12.42
C ASP A 170 18.36 -2.15 12.51
N PRO A 171 19.18 -2.58 13.49
CA PRO A 171 19.53 -3.98 13.66
C PRO A 171 18.31 -4.87 13.92
N ASP A 172 17.26 -4.38 14.59
CA ASP A 172 16.00 -5.09 14.82
C ASP A 172 14.89 -4.68 13.84
N GLY A 173 15.27 -3.98 12.77
CA GLY A 173 14.36 -3.43 11.78
C GLY A 173 14.07 -4.36 10.60
N THR A 174 13.98 -3.72 9.42
CA THR A 174 13.47 -4.32 8.18
C THR A 174 14.11 -5.67 7.83
N ILE A 175 15.44 -5.77 7.89
CA ILE A 175 16.18 -6.96 7.44
C ILE A 175 15.93 -8.16 8.36
N ASN A 176 15.97 -7.95 9.67
CA ASN A 176 15.72 -9.02 10.63
C ASN A 176 14.28 -9.52 10.54
N GLU A 177 13.31 -8.62 10.37
CA GLU A 177 11.92 -9.01 10.19
C GLU A 177 11.71 -9.80 8.88
N ILE A 178 12.35 -9.42 7.78
CA ILE A 178 12.34 -10.23 6.53
C ILE A 178 12.85 -11.65 6.80
N TRP A 179 14.00 -11.79 7.48
CA TRP A 179 14.55 -13.10 7.78
C TRP A 179 13.66 -13.92 8.72
N ARG A 180 13.01 -13.28 9.70
CA ARG A 180 12.02 -13.91 10.57
C ARG A 180 10.84 -14.45 9.77
N GLN A 181 10.26 -13.64 8.88
CA GLN A 181 9.16 -14.02 7.99
C GLN A 181 9.52 -15.19 7.08
N VAL A 182 10.70 -15.14 6.44
CA VAL A 182 11.22 -16.21 5.59
C VAL A 182 11.36 -17.51 6.40
N SER A 183 11.97 -17.43 7.59
CA SER A 183 12.19 -18.59 8.46
C SER A 183 10.88 -19.27 8.88
N LEU A 184 9.81 -18.49 9.09
CA LEU A 184 8.49 -19.02 9.45
C LEU A 184 7.74 -19.63 8.25
N LYS A 185 7.88 -19.07 7.04
CA LYS A 185 7.10 -19.47 5.86
C LYS A 185 7.76 -20.59 5.05
N VAL A 186 9.10 -20.67 5.03
CA VAL A 186 9.85 -21.67 4.24
C VAL A 186 9.48 -23.13 4.56
N PRO A 187 9.30 -23.55 5.83
CA PRO A 187 8.92 -24.93 6.13
C PRO A 187 7.56 -25.33 5.52
N LEU A 188 6.57 -24.43 5.57
CA LEU A 188 5.24 -24.68 5.00
C LEU A 188 5.32 -24.78 3.48
N VAL A 189 6.03 -23.87 2.82
CA VAL A 189 6.23 -23.90 1.36
C VAL A 189 6.93 -25.19 0.94
N LYS A 190 7.97 -25.63 1.65
CA LYS A 190 8.64 -26.92 1.40
C LYS A 190 7.67 -28.10 1.54
N LEU A 191 6.82 -28.10 2.57
CA LEU A 191 5.80 -29.13 2.77
C LEU A 191 4.80 -29.17 1.59
N MET A 192 4.32 -28.00 1.15
CA MET A 192 3.40 -27.87 0.01
C MET A 192 4.02 -28.39 -1.28
N ILE A 193 5.26 -28.01 -1.58
CA ILE A 193 6.02 -28.52 -2.75
C ILE A 193 6.16 -30.05 -2.68
N ASN A 194 6.50 -30.60 -1.52
CA ASN A 194 6.65 -32.06 -1.35
C ASN A 194 5.32 -32.82 -1.44
N ARG A 195 4.18 -32.18 -1.14
CA ARG A 195 2.84 -32.76 -1.34
C ARG A 195 2.49 -32.77 -2.83
N ASP A 196 2.67 -31.66 -3.53
CA ASP A 196 2.37 -31.56 -4.96
C ASP A 196 3.23 -32.54 -5.79
N LYS A 197 4.52 -32.69 -5.47
CA LYS A 197 5.41 -33.69 -6.10
C LYS A 197 4.97 -35.14 -5.92
N ARG A 198 4.22 -35.47 -4.86
CA ARG A 198 3.69 -36.83 -4.63
C ARG A 198 2.42 -37.11 -5.42
N LEU A 199 1.74 -36.07 -5.90
CA LEU A 199 0.55 -36.22 -6.71
C LEU A 199 0.98 -36.54 -8.15
N VAL A 200 0.76 -37.78 -8.56
CA VAL A 200 0.80 -38.14 -9.99
C VAL A 200 -0.46 -37.55 -10.62
N ARG A 201 -0.31 -36.47 -11.40
CA ARG A 201 -1.40 -36.00 -12.25
C ARG A 201 -1.48 -36.92 -13.45
N THR A 202 -2.35 -37.93 -13.40
CA THR A 202 -2.78 -38.62 -14.61
C THR A 202 -3.47 -37.56 -15.46
N GLU A 203 -2.86 -37.14 -16.57
CA GLU A 203 -3.58 -36.36 -17.56
C GLU A 203 -4.78 -37.19 -17.99
N LEU A 204 -5.98 -36.79 -17.59
CA LEU A 204 -7.22 -37.35 -18.09
C LEU A 204 -7.43 -36.84 -19.52
N SER A 205 -6.64 -37.37 -20.46
CA SER A 205 -7.16 -37.64 -21.80
C SER A 205 -7.92 -38.96 -21.70
N GLN A 206 -9.13 -38.92 -21.15
CA GLN A 206 -9.97 -40.12 -21.05
C GLN A 206 -10.23 -40.71 -22.46
N PRO A 207 -10.36 -42.04 -22.55
CA PRO A 207 -11.68 -42.58 -22.29
C PRO A 207 -11.72 -43.47 -21.05
N ASP A 208 -12.81 -43.26 -20.33
CA ASP A 208 -13.53 -44.18 -19.45
C ASP A 208 -13.06 -45.65 -19.49
N CYS A 209 -12.57 -46.14 -18.36
CA CYS A 209 -12.51 -47.57 -18.07
C CYS A 209 -13.09 -47.78 -16.67
N SER A 210 -14.40 -48.02 -16.68
CA SER A 210 -15.22 -48.50 -15.59
C SER A 210 -14.53 -49.57 -14.73
N CYS A 211 -14.49 -49.31 -13.42
CA CYS A 211 -14.64 -50.37 -12.42
C CYS A 211 -15.72 -49.93 -11.44
N ILE A 212 -16.97 -49.99 -11.91
CA ILE A 212 -18.14 -50.00 -11.03
C ILE A 212 -18.06 -51.32 -10.24
N CYS A 213 -17.64 -51.23 -8.98
CA CYS A 213 -17.87 -52.28 -8.00
C CYS A 213 -19.39 -52.37 -7.78
N SER A 214 -20.05 -53.24 -8.53
CA SER A 214 -21.47 -53.55 -8.37
C SER A 214 -21.66 -54.28 -7.03
N ASN A 215 -21.94 -53.54 -5.96
CA ASN A 215 -22.56 -54.13 -4.78
C ASN A 215 -24.04 -54.38 -5.11
N GLN A 216 -24.33 -55.63 -5.47
CA GLN A 216 -25.68 -56.11 -5.68
C GLN A 216 -26.51 -55.97 -4.38
N THR A 217 -27.53 -55.11 -4.48
CA THR A 217 -28.91 -55.34 -4.03
C THR A 217 -29.13 -55.90 -2.61
N GLY A 218 -29.37 -55.00 -1.66
CA GLY A 218 -30.09 -55.29 -0.43
C GLY A 218 -31.35 -54.42 -0.33
N THR A 219 -32.51 -55.00 -0.64
CA THR A 219 -33.85 -54.77 -0.02
C THR A 219 -34.95 -55.26 -0.97
N LEU A 220 -35.47 -56.46 -0.69
CA LEU A 220 -36.82 -56.88 -1.10
C LEU A 220 -37.77 -56.39 0.00
N THR A 221 -38.71 -55.50 -0.33
CA THR A 221 -39.93 -55.32 0.45
C THR A 221 -41.04 -54.82 -0.47
N THR A 222 -42.06 -55.64 -0.71
CA THR A 222 -43.48 -55.27 -0.61
C THR A 222 -44.31 -56.55 -0.67
N LEU A 223 -44.86 -56.97 0.47
CA LEU A 223 -46.29 -57.16 0.73
C LEU A 223 -46.47 -57.53 2.21
#